data_AF-A0A0S1SEY4-F1
#
_entry.id   AF-A0A0S1SEY4-F1
#
_cell.length_a   1.000
_cell.length_b   1.000
_cell.length_c   1.000
_cell.angle_alpha   90.00
_cell.angle_beta   90.00
_cell.angle_gamma   90.00
#
_symmetry.space_group_name_H-M   'P 1'
#
loop_
_entity.id
_entity.type
_entity.pdbx_description
1 polymer ?
#
loop_
_entity_poly.entity_id
_entity_poly.type
_entity_poly.pdbx_seq_one_letter_code
_entity_poly.pdbx_strand_id
1 'polypeptide(L)'
;MRKVIFAFAYFLCIGVLLAQKNPDKTLSFESNVDDLIVVPFNGVVVVSEGNKIHGYDPQTENILWTIDAPKRDAVDAASQILANGPMAGVSMDFEPIEDTPFILKFYDDNLYVYNSNTGDLLFSSIEKERYFQAEYLFDENALLLRGLDNKELIIAKYSLSRNDFDWKTTVSTTYGAFLQSLAKLSGNDEMAFGDLMEYSKDKIFALIKSKFYVLDKQSGKLLWSKEEDDITDFKTSLDGSKLITVKTKGFLANKSEIVLYDATSGTPVWEDPVKTKYLVRFEDWQDKMLLAHYKGFNFYDYETGEKVWKKDPKGKGIKSVIPIDSDFLYVYDDEMMLIDKNGEKLWKSDVKICDDEEDPVHFLEKTNNGRILYVTATYANLVDYKSGKKIWKGNLKLNEKRPTFSKYNEATGEFIVFNDEELYKFKENTNDKPKPYAKLKLKNEKLITGLELFENNVSISGQSEVIGVNHNGEVLFHNTYVQPGELGRRLLKSTFIAAQIVGGVAAAEVTINSSYRDSDGNAVNYSSTHPAFGQKAKAIGEAGYLTGRIGQTFVQSRYDAMQETDNYALIFAKGDNGEKLLIKVNKESGEEMTKIVLENNKPIYDVDYVSEDIYYSKDKEVKIFKGL
;
A
#
# COMPACT_ATOMS: atom_id res chain seq x y z
N MET A 1 5.02 -26.07 71.25
CA MET A 1 5.50 -24.67 71.29
C MET A 1 6.11 -24.33 69.95
N ARG A 2 5.53 -23.33 69.27
CA ARG A 2 5.85 -22.86 67.92
C ARG A 2 7.26 -22.28 67.86
N LYS A 3 8.05 -22.66 66.85
CA LYS A 3 9.09 -21.79 66.28
C LYS A 3 8.77 -21.61 64.80
N VAL A 4 8.33 -20.39 64.49
CA VAL A 4 8.06 -19.89 63.15
C VAL A 4 9.41 -19.66 62.49
N ILE A 5 9.69 -20.35 61.39
CA ILE A 5 10.80 -20.02 60.49
C ILE A 5 10.21 -19.12 59.41
N PHE A 6 10.49 -17.82 59.50
CA PHE A 6 10.26 -16.87 58.40
C PHE A 6 11.35 -17.09 57.36
N ALA A 7 11.01 -17.69 56.23
CA ALA A 7 11.83 -17.65 55.03
C ALA A 7 11.51 -16.33 54.28
N PHE A 8 12.40 -15.35 54.39
CA PHE A 8 12.40 -14.18 53.52
C PHE A 8 12.97 -14.60 52.16
N ALA A 9 12.09 -14.92 51.21
CA ALA A 9 12.47 -14.98 49.80
C ALA A 9 12.51 -13.54 49.27
N TYR A 10 13.72 -12.96 49.21
CA TYR A 10 13.97 -11.72 48.49
C TYR A 10 13.94 -12.04 46.99
N PHE A 11 12.79 -11.85 46.34
CA PHE A 11 12.73 -11.77 44.88
C PHE A 11 13.38 -10.43 44.49
N LEU A 12 14.67 -10.47 44.17
CA LEU A 12 15.36 -9.38 43.52
C LEU A 12 14.81 -9.28 42.08
N CYS A 13 13.72 -8.53 41.91
CA CYS A 13 13.37 -7.99 40.60
C CYS A 13 14.44 -6.96 40.26
N ILE A 14 15.50 -7.39 39.58
CA ILE A 14 16.38 -6.47 38.86
C ILE A 14 15.54 -5.95 37.69
N GLY A 15 14.77 -4.90 37.95
CA GLY A 15 14.27 -4.07 36.87
C GLY A 15 15.50 -3.45 36.23
N VAL A 16 15.88 -3.95 35.05
CA VAL A 16 16.84 -3.26 34.20
C VAL A 16 16.14 -1.96 33.80
N LEU A 17 16.43 -0.88 34.54
CA LEU A 17 16.18 0.48 34.07
C LEU A 17 17.06 0.65 32.84
N LEU A 18 16.52 0.33 31.66
CA LEU A 18 17.18 0.66 30.42
C LEU A 18 17.34 2.17 30.38
N ALA A 19 18.61 2.60 30.41
CA ALA A 19 18.95 3.99 30.22
C ALA A 19 18.42 4.43 28.85
N GLN A 20 17.89 5.65 28.78
CA GLN A 20 17.52 6.28 27.52
C GLN A 20 18.76 6.24 26.59
N LYS A 21 18.58 5.76 25.36
CA LYS A 21 19.67 5.68 24.39
C LYS A 21 20.03 7.10 24.00
N ASN A 22 21.30 7.46 24.16
CA ASN A 22 21.83 8.69 23.58
C ASN A 22 21.99 8.49 22.07
N PRO A 23 21.87 9.55 21.24
CA PRO A 23 22.16 9.42 19.83
C PRO A 23 23.59 8.93 19.63
N ASP A 24 23.76 7.90 18.80
CA ASP A 24 25.08 7.38 18.42
C ASP A 24 25.82 8.43 17.58
N LYS A 25 25.06 9.23 16.82
CA LYS A 25 25.57 10.34 16.03
C LYS A 25 24.58 11.49 16.01
N THR A 26 25.10 12.72 15.97
CA THR A 26 24.28 13.92 15.76
C THR A 26 24.88 14.69 14.58
N LEU A 27 24.05 14.97 13.58
CA LEU A 27 24.36 15.90 12.50
C LEU A 27 23.85 17.29 12.91
N SER A 28 24.65 18.33 12.69
CA SER A 28 24.27 19.71 12.99
C SER A 28 24.21 20.53 11.70
N PHE A 29 23.16 21.32 11.56
CA PHE A 29 22.85 22.14 10.38
C PHE A 29 22.81 23.63 10.72
N GLU A 30 22.77 24.48 9.70
CA GLU A 30 22.80 25.93 9.89
C GLU A 30 21.43 26.48 10.32
N SER A 31 20.35 25.89 9.82
CA SER A 31 18.96 26.23 10.13
C SER A 31 18.22 25.04 10.73
N ASN A 32 16.96 25.27 11.09
CA ASN A 32 16.11 24.18 11.56
C ASN A 32 15.83 23.20 10.41
N VAL A 33 15.81 21.92 10.75
CA VAL A 33 15.41 20.84 9.85
C VAL A 33 13.90 20.94 9.65
N ASP A 34 13.51 21.20 8.41
CA ASP A 34 12.12 21.32 7.99
C ASP A 34 11.52 19.97 7.60
N ASP A 35 12.36 19.04 7.14
CA ASP A 35 11.93 17.74 6.61
C ASP A 35 13.09 16.73 6.51
N LEU A 36 12.79 15.44 6.58
CA LEU A 36 13.74 14.36 6.30
C LEU A 36 13.04 13.08 5.83
N ILE A 37 13.76 12.28 5.03
CA ILE A 37 13.31 10.95 4.57
C ILE A 37 14.50 9.99 4.43
N VAL A 38 14.30 8.71 4.74
CA VAL A 38 15.16 7.61 4.34
C VAL A 38 14.65 7.09 3.00
N VAL A 39 15.45 7.20 1.94
CA VAL A 39 15.05 6.71 0.63
C VAL A 39 15.10 5.18 0.61
N PRO A 40 13.96 4.47 0.46
CA PRO A 40 13.91 3.01 0.59
C PRO A 40 14.92 2.27 -0.29
N PHE A 41 15.08 2.77 -1.52
CA PHE A 41 15.89 2.15 -2.57
C PHE A 41 17.38 2.03 -2.19
N ASN A 42 17.98 3.06 -1.61
CA ASN A 42 19.42 3.12 -1.34
C ASN A 42 19.79 3.40 0.13
N GLY A 43 18.82 3.68 1.01
CA GLY A 43 19.04 4.03 2.41
C GLY A 43 19.68 5.40 2.63
N VAL A 44 19.85 6.21 1.58
CA VAL A 44 20.35 7.59 1.75
C VAL A 44 19.29 8.39 2.49
N VAL A 45 19.73 9.10 3.52
CA VAL A 45 18.86 10.02 4.27
C VAL A 45 18.96 11.40 3.67
N VAL A 46 17.84 11.90 3.16
CA VAL A 46 17.77 13.26 2.63
C VAL A 46 17.18 14.17 3.69
N VAL A 47 17.86 15.30 3.94
CA VAL A 47 17.47 16.28 4.96
C VAL A 47 17.32 17.64 4.31
N SER A 48 16.21 18.33 4.57
CA SER A 48 16.00 19.72 4.19
C SER A 48 16.11 20.63 5.41
N GLU A 49 16.94 21.66 5.33
CA GLU A 49 17.08 22.69 6.36
C GLU A 49 17.15 24.07 5.71
N GLY A 50 16.29 25.00 6.11
CA GLY A 50 16.26 26.36 5.56
C GLY A 50 16.26 26.39 4.02
N ASN A 51 17.37 26.84 3.43
CA ASN A 51 17.59 26.91 1.99
C ASN A 51 18.58 25.85 1.47
N LYS A 52 18.78 24.75 2.18
CA LYS A 52 19.71 23.67 1.81
C LYS A 52 19.04 22.30 1.85
N ILE A 53 19.56 21.40 1.02
CA ILE A 53 19.23 19.98 1.02
C ILE A 53 20.54 19.20 1.12
N HIS A 54 20.54 18.15 1.93
CA HIS A 54 21.70 17.31 2.19
C HIS A 54 21.37 15.85 1.94
N GLY A 55 22.32 15.11 1.38
CA GLY A 55 22.30 13.65 1.37
C GLY A 55 23.29 13.12 2.39
N TYR A 56 22.82 12.30 3.31
CA TYR A 56 23.63 11.61 4.31
C TYR A 56 23.65 10.11 4.00
N ASP A 57 24.84 9.55 3.88
CA ASP A 57 25.03 8.10 3.74
C ASP A 57 25.26 7.47 5.11
N PRO A 58 24.37 6.59 5.58
CA PRO A 58 24.53 5.94 6.87
C PRO A 58 25.67 4.92 6.94
N GLN A 59 26.14 4.39 5.80
CA GLN A 59 27.23 3.42 5.74
C GLN A 59 28.60 4.08 5.92
N THR A 60 28.88 5.14 5.15
CA THR A 60 30.11 5.91 5.31
C THR A 60 30.02 6.95 6.42
N GLU A 61 28.80 7.18 6.93
CA GLU A 61 28.44 8.18 7.92
C GLU A 61 28.81 9.63 7.56
N ASN A 62 28.84 9.97 6.27
CA ASN A 62 29.21 11.30 5.82
C ASN A 62 28.05 11.98 5.08
N ILE A 63 28.05 13.31 5.11
CA ILE A 63 27.29 14.09 4.14
C ILE A 63 27.94 13.85 2.78
N LEU A 64 27.21 13.20 1.87
CA LEU A 64 27.65 12.92 0.51
C LEU A 64 27.66 14.21 -0.32
N TRP A 65 26.61 15.01 -0.17
CA TRP A 65 26.38 16.21 -0.97
C TRP A 65 25.53 17.22 -0.19
N THR A 66 25.64 18.48 -0.59
CA THR A 66 24.82 19.58 -0.09
C THR A 66 24.53 20.52 -1.25
N ILE A 67 23.27 20.84 -1.47
CA ILE A 67 22.81 21.71 -2.54
C ILE A 67 21.92 22.82 -1.96
N ASP A 68 21.84 23.94 -2.68
CA ASP A 68 20.89 24.99 -2.35
C ASP A 68 19.47 24.54 -2.74
N ALA A 69 18.55 24.62 -1.79
CA ALA A 69 17.12 24.48 -2.05
C ALA A 69 16.60 25.73 -2.79
N PRO A 70 15.58 25.57 -3.66
CA PRO A 70 14.90 26.71 -4.27
C PRO A 70 14.41 27.69 -3.21
N LYS A 71 14.54 29.00 -3.49
CA LYS A 71 14.07 30.04 -2.58
C LYS A 71 12.55 29.99 -2.47
N ARG A 72 12.04 30.04 -1.24
CA ARG A 72 10.61 30.14 -0.94
C ARG A 72 10.14 31.60 -1.00
N ASP A 73 9.39 32.00 -2.02
CA ASP A 73 8.69 33.28 -2.12
C ASP A 73 7.19 33.10 -1.86
N ALA A 74 6.76 33.48 -0.65
CA ALA A 74 5.38 33.37 -0.20
C ALA A 74 4.39 34.21 -1.03
N VAL A 75 4.85 35.25 -1.74
CA VAL A 75 4.01 36.08 -2.60
C VAL A 75 3.68 35.34 -3.90
N ASP A 76 4.65 34.64 -4.47
CA ASP A 76 4.48 33.87 -5.70
C ASP A 76 3.55 32.68 -5.47
N ALA A 77 3.70 31.94 -4.36
CA ALA A 77 2.82 30.82 -4.01
C ALA A 77 1.33 31.25 -3.91
N ALA A 78 1.04 32.36 -3.22
CA ALA A 78 -0.33 32.87 -3.11
C ALA A 78 -0.89 33.33 -4.48
N SER A 79 -0.05 33.96 -5.31
CA SER A 79 -0.44 34.38 -6.66
C SER A 79 -0.75 33.19 -7.58
N GLN A 80 0.02 32.11 -7.49
CA GLN A 80 -0.17 30.89 -8.28
C GLN A 80 -1.45 30.15 -7.87
N ILE A 81 -1.71 30.03 -6.56
CA ILE A 81 -2.95 29.46 -6.02
C ILE A 81 -4.17 30.28 -6.50
N LEU A 82 -4.07 31.62 -6.53
CA LEU A 82 -5.15 32.49 -7.03
C LEU A 82 -5.34 32.38 -8.54
N ALA A 83 -4.26 32.22 -9.32
CA ALA A 83 -4.33 32.14 -10.78
C ALA A 83 -4.85 30.79 -11.28
N ASN A 84 -4.45 29.70 -10.62
CA ASN A 84 -4.61 28.32 -11.10
C ASN A 84 -5.49 27.44 -10.19
N GLY A 85 -5.89 27.95 -9.01
CA GLY A 85 -6.63 27.21 -8.00
C GLY A 85 -5.70 26.45 -7.04
N PRO A 86 -6.15 26.13 -5.80
CA PRO A 86 -5.39 25.29 -4.89
C PRO A 86 -5.34 23.85 -5.39
N MET A 87 -4.15 23.26 -5.40
CA MET A 87 -4.00 21.80 -5.56
C MET A 87 -4.24 21.14 -4.20
N ALA A 88 -5.49 20.81 -3.91
CA ALA A 88 -5.82 20.02 -2.73
C ALA A 88 -5.17 18.63 -2.86
N GLY A 89 -4.36 18.24 -1.85
CA GLY A 89 -3.78 16.90 -1.75
C GLY A 89 -2.31 16.75 -2.16
N VAL A 90 -1.60 17.81 -2.54
CA VAL A 90 -0.15 17.74 -2.82
C VAL A 90 0.64 17.93 -1.52
N SER A 91 1.52 16.98 -1.20
CA SER A 91 2.41 17.08 -0.04
C SER A 91 3.56 18.04 -0.31
N MET A 92 3.94 18.81 0.70
CA MET A 92 5.17 19.63 0.67
C MET A 92 6.37 18.87 1.26
N ASP A 93 6.12 17.66 1.78
CA ASP A 93 7.15 16.79 2.34
C ASP A 93 7.89 16.06 1.20
N PHE A 94 9.05 15.46 1.48
CA PHE A 94 9.71 14.57 0.54
C PHE A 94 8.84 13.34 0.26
N GLU A 95 8.76 12.94 -1.01
CA GLU A 95 8.14 11.69 -1.42
C GLU A 95 9.13 10.91 -2.30
N PRO A 96 9.34 9.60 -2.07
CA PRO A 96 10.16 8.80 -2.95
C PRO A 96 9.39 8.46 -4.23
N ILE A 97 10.08 8.46 -5.37
CA ILE A 97 9.55 7.79 -6.57
C ILE A 97 9.82 6.31 -6.41
N GLU A 98 8.76 5.51 -6.33
CA GLU A 98 8.81 4.07 -6.01
C GLU A 98 9.85 3.31 -6.86
N ASP A 99 10.59 2.41 -6.21
CA ASP A 99 11.64 1.58 -6.82
C ASP A 99 12.77 2.35 -7.53
N THR A 100 13.00 3.62 -7.16
CA THR A 100 14.08 4.45 -7.70
C THR A 100 14.89 5.15 -6.58
N PRO A 101 16.11 5.64 -6.85
CA PRO A 101 16.83 6.52 -5.94
C PRO A 101 16.34 7.98 -6.02
N PHE A 102 15.17 8.24 -6.60
CA PHE A 102 14.68 9.59 -6.82
C PHE A 102 13.69 10.00 -5.74
N ILE A 103 13.78 11.27 -5.37
CA ILE A 103 12.85 11.90 -4.46
C ILE A 103 12.24 13.11 -5.15
N LEU A 104 10.96 13.34 -4.89
CA LEU A 104 10.28 14.55 -5.29
C LEU A 104 9.98 15.41 -4.07
N LYS A 105 9.95 16.73 -4.30
CA LYS A 105 9.53 17.71 -3.30
C LYS A 105 8.97 18.94 -3.99
N PHE A 106 7.94 19.52 -3.39
CA PHE A 106 7.37 20.78 -3.85
C PHE A 106 7.99 21.96 -3.12
N TYR A 107 8.40 22.97 -3.89
CA TYR A 107 8.80 24.28 -3.37
C TYR A 107 7.99 25.35 -4.09
N ASP A 108 7.23 26.14 -3.33
CA ASP A 108 6.26 27.13 -3.86
C ASP A 108 5.45 26.58 -5.03
N ASP A 109 4.78 25.44 -4.80
CA ASP A 109 3.90 24.80 -5.78
C ASP A 109 4.58 24.25 -7.05
N ASN A 110 5.91 24.35 -7.16
CA ASN A 110 6.72 23.77 -8.24
C ASN A 110 7.30 22.42 -7.83
N LEU A 111 7.18 21.44 -8.71
CA LEU A 111 7.75 20.10 -8.54
C LEU A 111 9.26 20.11 -8.83
N TYR A 112 10.04 19.53 -7.92
CA TYR A 112 11.46 19.25 -8.09
C TYR A 112 11.70 17.76 -7.88
N VAL A 113 12.57 17.16 -8.70
CA VAL A 113 13.00 15.77 -8.60
C VAL A 113 14.51 15.74 -8.48
N TYR A 114 15.01 15.08 -7.43
CA TYR A 114 16.45 14.97 -7.13
C TYR A 114 16.88 13.50 -7.13
N ASN A 115 18.13 13.26 -7.54
CA ASN A 115 18.80 11.99 -7.30
C ASN A 115 19.35 11.96 -5.87
N SER A 116 18.88 11.04 -5.03
CA SER A 116 19.33 10.99 -3.63
C SER A 116 20.79 10.53 -3.48
N ASN A 117 21.36 9.81 -4.44
CA ASN A 117 22.78 9.41 -4.39
C ASN A 117 23.73 10.61 -4.54
N THR A 118 23.37 11.60 -5.34
CA THR A 118 24.30 12.66 -5.77
C THR A 118 23.83 14.08 -5.45
N GLY A 119 22.55 14.28 -5.17
CA GLY A 119 21.92 15.60 -5.02
C GLY A 119 21.64 16.27 -6.35
N ASP A 120 21.88 15.60 -7.48
CA ASP A 120 21.63 16.19 -8.80
C ASP A 120 20.15 16.50 -8.96
N LEU A 121 19.86 17.73 -9.38
CA LEU A 121 18.53 18.13 -9.82
C LEU A 121 18.26 17.47 -11.17
N LEU A 122 17.34 16.50 -11.18
CA LEU A 122 16.95 15.75 -12.37
C LEU A 122 15.86 16.47 -13.16
N PHE A 123 14.94 17.13 -12.45
CA PHE A 123 13.84 17.86 -13.07
C PHE A 123 13.33 18.96 -12.15
N SER A 124 12.88 20.09 -12.73
CA SER A 124 12.14 21.12 -12.01
C SER A 124 11.05 21.73 -12.90
N SER A 125 9.89 22.00 -12.32
CA SER A 125 8.91 22.92 -12.91
C SER A 125 9.46 24.34 -12.78
N ILE A 126 10.20 24.81 -13.77
CA ILE A 126 10.62 26.21 -13.86
C ILE A 126 9.89 26.86 -15.03
N GLU A 127 9.48 28.12 -14.84
CA GLU A 127 8.72 28.98 -15.77
C GLU A 127 7.19 28.89 -15.65
N LYS A 128 6.49 28.87 -16.79
CA LYS A 128 5.02 29.00 -16.94
C LYS A 128 4.29 27.67 -16.76
N GLU A 129 5.01 26.57 -16.94
CA GLU A 129 4.50 25.21 -16.83
C GLU A 129 4.64 24.71 -15.40
N ARG A 130 3.54 24.23 -14.82
CA ARG A 130 3.50 23.68 -13.47
C ARG A 130 3.18 22.20 -13.52
N TYR A 131 4.15 21.35 -13.15
CA TYR A 131 3.93 19.92 -13.01
C TYR A 131 3.64 19.56 -11.56
N PHE A 132 2.77 18.58 -11.36
CA PHE A 132 2.33 18.16 -10.02
C PHE A 132 2.27 16.64 -9.84
N GLN A 133 2.78 15.89 -10.82
CA GLN A 133 3.03 14.46 -10.72
C GLN A 133 4.22 14.11 -11.61
N ALA A 134 5.07 13.21 -11.12
CA ALA A 134 6.16 12.59 -11.88
C ALA A 134 6.19 11.09 -11.60
N GLU A 135 6.26 10.30 -12.66
CA GLU A 135 6.46 8.85 -12.61
C GLU A 135 7.71 8.48 -13.42
N TYR A 136 8.45 7.46 -12.98
CA TYR A 136 9.64 7.01 -13.69
C TYR A 136 9.31 5.89 -14.70
N LEU A 137 9.74 6.08 -15.94
CA LEU A 137 9.65 5.09 -17.01
C LEU A 137 10.94 4.24 -17.04
N PHE A 138 10.87 3.07 -16.39
CA PHE A 138 12.03 2.18 -16.22
C PHE A 138 12.67 1.73 -17.53
N ASP A 139 11.90 1.59 -18.59
CA ASP A 139 12.38 1.14 -19.90
C ASP A 139 12.99 2.25 -20.76
N GLU A 140 12.89 3.52 -20.34
CA GLU A 140 13.31 4.68 -21.14
C GLU A 140 14.23 5.67 -20.41
N ASN A 141 14.50 5.48 -19.11
CA ASN A 141 15.23 6.45 -18.29
C ASN A 141 14.67 7.88 -18.44
N ALA A 142 13.36 8.00 -18.23
CA ALA A 142 12.61 9.22 -18.44
C ALA A 142 11.55 9.41 -17.34
N LEU A 143 11.12 10.66 -17.14
CA LEU A 143 9.97 10.98 -16.32
C LEU A 143 8.73 11.18 -17.20
N LEU A 144 7.63 10.53 -16.83
CA LEU A 144 6.29 10.86 -17.29
C LEU A 144 5.70 11.91 -16.35
N LEU A 145 5.37 13.07 -16.90
CA LEU A 145 4.99 14.25 -16.15
C LEU A 145 3.57 14.67 -16.50
N ARG A 146 2.83 15.09 -15.48
CA ARG A 146 1.50 15.70 -15.63
C ARG A 146 1.49 17.09 -15.00
N GLY A 147 0.95 18.04 -15.75
CA GLY A 147 1.01 19.44 -15.37
C GLY A 147 -0.04 20.32 -16.04
N LEU A 148 0.09 21.62 -15.80
CA LEU A 148 -0.62 22.67 -16.50
C LEU A 148 0.37 23.57 -17.22
N ASP A 149 0.08 23.92 -18.47
CA ASP A 149 0.62 25.11 -19.12
C ASP A 149 -0.52 26.09 -19.36
N ASN A 150 -0.46 27.29 -18.77
CA ASN A 150 -1.49 28.31 -19.01
C ASN A 150 -2.94 27.84 -18.74
N LYS A 151 -3.12 26.93 -17.78
CA LYS A 151 -4.38 26.25 -17.43
C LYS A 151 -4.85 25.19 -18.44
N GLU A 152 -4.08 24.92 -19.47
CA GLU A 152 -4.25 23.76 -20.34
C GLU A 152 -3.57 22.55 -19.71
N LEU A 153 -4.20 21.39 -19.80
CA LEU A 153 -3.64 20.14 -19.29
C LEU A 153 -2.56 19.64 -20.22
N ILE A 154 -1.36 19.43 -19.68
CA ILE A 154 -0.22 18.91 -20.40
C ILE A 154 0.22 17.57 -19.82
N ILE A 155 0.59 16.67 -20.72
CA ILE A 155 1.35 15.46 -20.40
C ILE A 155 2.66 15.55 -21.15
N ALA A 156 3.77 15.21 -20.50
CA ALA A 156 5.10 15.36 -21.06
C ALA A 156 5.99 14.17 -20.70
N LYS A 157 6.96 13.90 -21.58
CA LYS A 157 8.03 12.94 -21.31
C LYS A 157 9.37 13.67 -21.28
N TYR A 158 10.06 13.57 -20.16
CA TYR A 158 11.33 14.24 -19.93
C TYR A 158 12.46 13.20 -19.86
N SER A 159 13.42 13.28 -20.78
CA SER A 159 14.55 12.35 -20.80
C SER A 159 15.60 12.78 -19.78
N LEU A 160 15.91 11.91 -18.83
CA LEU A 160 16.95 12.19 -17.84
C LEU A 160 18.35 12.14 -18.45
N SER A 161 18.55 11.37 -19.51
CA SER A 161 19.83 11.28 -20.21
C SER A 161 20.13 12.52 -21.06
N ARG A 162 19.09 13.13 -21.64
CA ARG A 162 19.22 14.35 -22.46
C ARG A 162 19.03 15.63 -21.66
N ASN A 163 18.45 15.54 -20.47
CA ASN A 163 18.02 16.65 -19.64
C ASN A 163 17.12 17.64 -20.41
N ASP A 164 16.18 17.07 -21.16
CA ASP A 164 15.28 17.80 -22.05
C ASP A 164 14.00 16.98 -22.29
N PHE A 165 12.93 17.67 -22.69
CA PHE A 165 11.70 17.01 -23.09
C PHE A 165 11.90 16.22 -24.38
N ASP A 166 11.52 14.94 -24.38
CA ASP A 166 11.32 14.18 -25.62
C ASP A 166 10.10 14.73 -26.36
N TRP A 167 9.05 15.04 -25.60
CA TRP A 167 7.84 15.68 -26.11
C TRP A 167 7.02 16.29 -24.97
N LYS A 168 6.17 17.25 -25.34
CA LYS A 168 5.14 17.86 -24.51
C LYS A 168 3.86 17.95 -25.31
N THR A 169 2.75 17.51 -24.72
CA THR A 169 1.47 17.46 -25.42
C THR A 169 0.40 18.10 -24.57
N THR A 170 -0.18 19.19 -25.08
CA THR A 170 -1.45 19.70 -24.57
C THR A 170 -2.54 18.72 -24.90
N VAL A 171 -3.03 18.00 -23.89
CA VAL A 171 -4.10 17.01 -24.05
C VAL A 171 -5.48 17.62 -23.88
N SER A 172 -5.59 18.78 -23.21
CA SER A 172 -6.87 19.51 -23.08
C SER A 172 -6.66 21.01 -22.91
N THR A 173 -7.29 21.81 -23.76
CA THR A 173 -7.26 23.30 -23.68
C THR A 173 -8.36 23.86 -22.77
N THR A 174 -9.32 23.03 -22.34
CA THR A 174 -10.48 23.46 -21.54
C THR A 174 -10.37 23.07 -20.06
N TYR A 175 -9.34 22.31 -19.69
CA TYR A 175 -9.21 21.72 -18.36
C TYR A 175 -9.19 22.76 -17.23
N GLY A 176 -8.51 23.89 -17.42
CA GLY A 176 -8.50 24.99 -16.47
C GLY A 176 -9.88 25.58 -16.15
N ALA A 177 -10.71 25.78 -17.18
CA ALA A 177 -12.08 26.25 -16.99
C ALA A 177 -12.92 25.20 -16.25
N PHE A 178 -12.70 23.93 -16.55
CA PHE A 178 -13.33 22.81 -15.84
C PHE A 178 -12.94 22.77 -14.36
N LEU A 179 -11.66 22.90 -14.00
CA LEU A 179 -11.21 22.99 -12.60
C LEU A 179 -11.87 24.15 -11.85
N GLN A 180 -11.98 25.33 -12.48
CA GLN A 180 -12.67 26.48 -11.89
C GLN A 180 -14.17 26.23 -11.67
N SER A 181 -14.81 25.44 -12.55
CA SER A 181 -16.21 25.06 -12.39
C SER A 181 -16.40 24.07 -11.23
N LEU A 182 -15.49 23.11 -11.08
CA LEU A 182 -15.48 22.16 -9.96
C LEU A 182 -15.29 22.86 -8.61
N ALA A 183 -14.33 23.78 -8.51
CA ALA A 183 -14.05 24.52 -7.27
C ALA A 183 -15.25 25.37 -6.78
N LYS A 184 -16.19 25.73 -7.66
CA LYS A 184 -17.43 26.44 -7.29
C LYS A 184 -18.52 25.50 -6.78
N LEU A 185 -18.43 24.21 -7.07
CA LEU A 185 -19.39 23.18 -6.68
C LEU A 185 -19.02 22.49 -5.36
N SER A 186 -17.77 22.59 -4.91
CA SER A 186 -17.18 21.85 -3.77
C SER A 186 -17.61 22.39 -2.39
N GLY A 187 -18.92 22.45 -2.17
CA GLY A 187 -19.51 22.76 -0.87
C GLY A 187 -19.81 21.53 0.00
N ASN A 188 -19.81 20.29 -0.53
CA ASN A 188 -20.06 19.06 0.26
C ASN A 188 -19.88 17.69 -0.46
N ASP A 189 -19.43 17.60 -1.72
CA ASP A 189 -19.21 16.30 -2.38
C ASP A 189 -17.85 16.30 -3.09
N GLU A 190 -16.79 15.96 -2.35
CA GLU A 190 -15.57 15.38 -2.94
C GLU A 190 -15.93 14.01 -3.50
N MET A 191 -16.56 13.94 -4.68
CA MET A 191 -16.44 12.71 -5.46
C MET A 191 -14.95 12.58 -5.79
N ALA A 192 -14.29 11.66 -5.08
CA ALA A 192 -12.91 11.28 -5.24
C ALA A 192 -12.70 10.67 -6.65
N PHE A 193 -12.65 11.52 -7.68
CA PHE A 193 -12.14 11.12 -8.98
C PHE A 193 -10.62 11.01 -8.84
N GLY A 194 -10.16 9.77 -8.65
CA GLY A 194 -8.76 9.42 -8.69
C GLY A 194 -8.23 9.71 -10.09
N ASP A 195 -7.09 10.40 -10.15
CA ASP A 195 -6.35 10.51 -11.39
C ASP A 195 -5.47 9.27 -11.51
N LEU A 196 -5.40 8.68 -12.69
CA LEU A 196 -4.66 7.45 -12.96
C LEU A 196 -3.88 7.62 -14.26
N MET A 197 -2.60 7.27 -14.23
CA MET A 197 -1.77 7.13 -15.43
C MET A 197 -1.20 5.72 -15.47
N GLU A 198 -1.28 5.09 -16.64
CA GLU A 198 -0.68 3.79 -16.93
C GLU A 198 0.06 3.88 -18.26
N TYR A 199 1.03 3.01 -18.49
CA TYR A 199 1.72 2.91 -19.78
C TYR A 199 1.94 1.47 -20.21
N SER A 200 1.92 1.26 -21.52
CA SER A 200 2.35 0.02 -22.16
C SER A 200 3.71 0.24 -22.85
N LYS A 201 4.12 -0.73 -23.67
CA LYS A 201 5.31 -0.60 -24.52
C LYS A 201 5.28 0.63 -25.43
N ASP A 202 4.11 1.02 -25.94
CA ASP A 202 3.96 2.02 -27.00
C ASP A 202 2.92 3.11 -26.70
N LYS A 203 2.16 3.00 -25.60
CA LYS A 203 1.09 3.95 -25.27
C LYS A 203 1.15 4.44 -23.83
N ILE A 204 0.59 5.62 -23.62
CA ILE A 204 0.28 6.18 -22.31
C ILE A 204 -1.23 6.37 -22.24
N PHE A 205 -1.83 5.94 -21.13
CA PHE A 205 -3.23 6.07 -20.81
C PHE A 205 -3.37 6.99 -19.60
N ALA A 206 -4.19 8.02 -19.72
CA ALA A 206 -4.37 8.99 -18.64
C ALA A 206 -5.86 9.26 -18.39
N LEU A 207 -6.31 8.98 -17.17
CA LEU A 207 -7.61 9.36 -16.64
C LEU A 207 -7.43 10.47 -15.64
N ILE A 208 -7.95 11.65 -15.94
CA ILE A 208 -7.74 12.87 -15.14
C ILE A 208 -9.09 13.54 -14.93
N LYS A 209 -9.60 13.50 -13.69
CA LYS A 209 -10.92 14.04 -13.33
C LYS A 209 -12.02 13.66 -14.32
N SER A 210 -12.10 12.36 -14.60
CA SER A 210 -13.05 11.73 -15.53
C SER A 210 -12.89 12.01 -17.02
N LYS A 211 -11.84 12.76 -17.40
CA LYS A 211 -11.44 12.95 -18.78
C LYS A 211 -10.34 11.96 -19.13
N PHE A 212 -10.46 11.31 -20.28
CA PHE A 212 -9.54 10.24 -20.68
C PHE A 212 -8.74 10.59 -21.93
N TYR A 213 -7.47 10.21 -21.96
CA TYR A 213 -6.53 10.49 -23.05
C TYR A 213 -5.66 9.27 -23.34
N VAL A 214 -5.38 9.02 -24.62
CA VAL A 214 -4.38 8.04 -25.06
C VAL A 214 -3.34 8.71 -25.93
N LEU A 215 -2.07 8.52 -25.60
CA LEU A 215 -0.94 9.09 -26.31
C LEU A 215 -0.02 8.00 -26.81
N ASP A 216 0.61 8.24 -27.95
CA ASP A 216 1.77 7.47 -28.41
C ASP A 216 2.96 7.78 -27.48
N LYS A 217 3.53 6.77 -26.84
CA LYS A 217 4.58 6.92 -25.83
C LYS A 217 5.88 7.50 -26.41
N GLN A 218 6.17 7.19 -27.67
CA GLN A 218 7.42 7.61 -28.32
C GLN A 218 7.38 9.08 -28.74
N SER A 219 6.30 9.51 -29.40
CA SER A 219 6.17 10.84 -30.00
C SER A 219 5.37 11.83 -29.15
N GLY A 220 4.64 11.35 -28.14
CA GLY A 220 3.71 12.15 -27.35
C GLY A 220 2.43 12.51 -28.10
N LYS A 221 2.26 12.07 -29.34
CA LYS A 221 1.08 12.42 -30.13
C LYS A 221 -0.18 11.94 -29.41
N LEU A 222 -1.12 12.85 -29.15
CA LEU A 222 -2.47 12.49 -28.72
C LEU A 222 -3.12 11.66 -29.83
N LEU A 223 -3.35 10.37 -29.55
CA LEU A 223 -3.98 9.45 -30.50
C LEU A 223 -5.47 9.71 -30.54
N TRP A 224 -6.09 9.78 -29.36
CA TRP A 224 -7.50 10.11 -29.19
C TRP A 224 -7.79 10.49 -27.73
N SER A 225 -8.94 11.12 -27.49
CA SER A 225 -9.40 11.51 -26.16
C SER A 225 -10.92 11.40 -26.02
N LYS A 226 -11.37 11.40 -24.77
CA LYS A 226 -12.77 11.34 -24.35
C LYS A 226 -12.99 12.26 -23.15
N GLU A 227 -13.22 13.54 -23.42
CA GLU A 227 -13.42 14.54 -22.36
C GLU A 227 -14.87 14.68 -21.88
N GLU A 228 -15.85 14.33 -22.71
CA GLU A 228 -17.29 14.51 -22.43
C GLU A 228 -17.97 13.23 -21.93
N ASP A 229 -17.19 12.17 -21.76
CA ASP A 229 -17.70 10.82 -21.58
C ASP A 229 -17.88 10.43 -20.11
N ASP A 230 -17.47 11.28 -19.16
CA ASP A 230 -17.53 11.06 -17.71
C ASP A 230 -17.00 9.66 -17.30
N ILE A 231 -15.81 9.32 -17.77
CA ILE A 231 -15.19 8.02 -17.51
C ILE A 231 -14.78 7.97 -16.05
N THR A 232 -15.17 6.94 -15.32
CA THR A 232 -14.85 6.79 -13.90
C THR A 232 -13.65 5.88 -13.65
N ASP A 233 -13.34 4.99 -14.60
CA ASP A 233 -12.21 4.06 -14.51
C ASP A 233 -11.83 3.54 -15.92
N PHE A 234 -10.62 3.00 -16.06
CA PHE A 234 -10.18 2.29 -17.25
C PHE A 234 -9.32 1.07 -16.89
N LYS A 235 -9.22 0.11 -17.81
CA LYS A 235 -8.30 -1.04 -17.69
C LYS A 235 -7.75 -1.41 -19.06
N THR A 236 -6.52 -1.87 -19.09
CA THR A 236 -5.81 -2.24 -20.32
C THR A 236 -5.65 -3.75 -20.42
N SER A 237 -5.62 -4.28 -21.65
CA SER A 237 -5.07 -5.63 -21.88
C SER A 237 -3.57 -5.63 -21.61
N LEU A 238 -2.99 -6.79 -21.34
CA LEU A 238 -1.58 -6.94 -20.96
C LEU A 238 -0.61 -6.41 -22.02
N ASP A 239 -0.98 -6.52 -23.30
CA ASP A 239 -0.22 -5.99 -24.43
C ASP A 239 -0.48 -4.50 -24.70
N GLY A 240 -1.44 -3.89 -24.00
CA GLY A 240 -1.89 -2.51 -24.20
C GLY A 240 -2.53 -2.26 -25.58
N SER A 241 -2.94 -3.31 -26.30
CA SER A 241 -3.63 -3.16 -27.59
C SER A 241 -5.11 -2.87 -27.43
N LYS A 242 -5.71 -3.29 -26.31
CA LYS A 242 -7.11 -3.09 -25.98
C LYS A 242 -7.26 -2.33 -24.68
N LEU A 243 -8.34 -1.58 -24.61
CA LEU A 243 -8.66 -0.73 -23.47
C LEU A 243 -10.15 -0.78 -23.22
N ILE A 244 -10.55 -1.06 -21.98
CA ILE A 244 -11.91 -0.79 -21.54
C ILE A 244 -11.99 0.55 -20.83
N THR A 245 -13.05 1.31 -21.10
CA THR A 245 -13.45 2.45 -20.26
C THR A 245 -14.75 2.12 -19.55
N VAL A 246 -14.89 2.64 -18.34
CA VAL A 246 -16.03 2.39 -17.46
C VAL A 246 -16.70 3.73 -17.16
N LYS A 247 -18.00 3.82 -17.41
CA LYS A 247 -18.83 4.94 -16.97
C LYS A 247 -19.79 4.45 -15.90
N THR A 248 -19.81 5.15 -14.76
CA THR A 248 -20.73 4.84 -13.67
C THR A 248 -21.76 5.96 -13.54
N LYS A 249 -23.06 5.64 -13.73
CA LYS A 249 -24.14 6.63 -13.80
C LYS A 249 -25.03 6.65 -12.55
N GLY A 250 -25.36 7.86 -12.07
CA GLY A 250 -26.44 8.15 -11.10
C GLY A 250 -25.98 8.41 -9.66
N PHE A 251 -26.82 9.08 -8.87
CA PHE A 251 -26.60 9.49 -7.46
C PHE A 251 -26.28 8.34 -6.48
N LEU A 252 -26.41 7.09 -6.92
CA LEU A 252 -26.10 5.86 -6.17
C LEU A 252 -25.15 4.90 -6.94
N ALA A 253 -24.55 5.35 -8.06
CA ALA A 253 -23.48 4.65 -8.79
C ALA A 253 -23.67 3.14 -9.05
N ASN A 254 -24.89 2.65 -9.34
CA ASN A 254 -25.20 1.20 -9.29
C ASN A 254 -25.13 0.44 -10.62
N LYS A 255 -24.75 1.12 -11.71
CA LYS A 255 -24.62 0.54 -13.05
C LYS A 255 -23.35 1.05 -13.71
N SER A 256 -22.71 0.15 -14.45
CA SER A 256 -21.57 0.47 -15.28
C SER A 256 -21.91 0.25 -16.75
N GLU A 257 -21.45 1.18 -17.57
CA GLU A 257 -21.43 1.08 -19.02
C GLU A 257 -19.97 0.92 -19.43
N ILE A 258 -19.67 -0.21 -20.07
CA ILE A 258 -18.31 -0.63 -20.40
C ILE A 258 -18.18 -0.62 -21.91
N VAL A 259 -17.14 0.05 -22.41
CA VAL A 259 -16.82 0.08 -23.84
C VAL A 259 -15.40 -0.41 -24.03
N LEU A 260 -15.22 -1.36 -24.94
CA LEU A 260 -13.92 -1.82 -25.38
C LEU A 260 -13.48 -1.01 -26.61
N TYR A 261 -12.27 -0.50 -26.56
CA TYR A 261 -11.62 0.23 -27.64
C TYR A 261 -10.38 -0.50 -28.13
N ASP A 262 -10.13 -0.40 -29.43
CA ASP A 262 -8.77 -0.52 -29.93
C ASP A 262 -7.97 0.68 -29.40
N ALA A 263 -6.92 0.41 -28.62
CA ALA A 263 -6.19 1.44 -27.91
C ALA A 263 -5.49 2.44 -28.85
N THR A 264 -5.18 2.03 -30.09
CA THR A 264 -4.46 2.87 -31.05
C THR A 264 -5.37 3.88 -31.72
N SER A 265 -6.53 3.43 -32.19
CA SER A 265 -7.44 4.23 -33.00
C SER A 265 -8.56 4.89 -32.19
N GLY A 266 -8.86 4.38 -30.99
CA GLY A 266 -10.01 4.82 -30.20
C GLY A 266 -11.34 4.41 -30.81
N THR A 267 -11.35 3.50 -31.79
CA THR A 267 -12.59 2.94 -32.33
C THR A 267 -13.13 1.87 -31.38
N PRO A 268 -14.42 1.92 -31.02
CA PRO A 268 -15.07 0.83 -30.30
C PRO A 268 -14.90 -0.50 -31.06
N VAL A 269 -14.51 -1.55 -30.35
CA VAL A 269 -14.45 -2.91 -30.89
C VAL A 269 -15.86 -3.51 -30.94
N TRP A 270 -16.65 -3.28 -29.89
CA TRP A 270 -18.04 -3.72 -29.81
C TRP A 270 -18.97 -2.69 -30.44
N GLU A 271 -20.03 -3.17 -31.12
CA GLU A 271 -21.08 -2.31 -31.68
C GLU A 271 -21.84 -1.56 -30.58
N ASP A 272 -22.18 -2.26 -29.50
CA ASP A 272 -22.89 -1.72 -28.35
C ASP A 272 -22.06 -1.80 -27.06
N PRO A 273 -22.12 -0.79 -26.17
CA PRO A 273 -21.55 -0.88 -24.84
C PRO A 273 -22.15 -2.03 -24.02
N VAL A 274 -21.30 -2.75 -23.29
CA VAL A 274 -21.75 -3.72 -22.29
C VAL A 274 -22.32 -2.97 -21.10
N LYS A 275 -23.63 -3.11 -20.87
CA LYS A 275 -24.32 -2.52 -19.73
C LYS A 275 -24.49 -3.56 -18.64
N THR A 276 -23.88 -3.30 -17.49
CA THR A 276 -23.94 -4.18 -16.33
C THR A 276 -24.27 -3.41 -15.05
N LYS A 277 -24.37 -4.14 -13.93
CA LYS A 277 -24.34 -3.54 -12.60
C LYS A 277 -22.97 -2.91 -12.35
N TYR A 278 -22.82 -2.20 -11.24
CA TYR A 278 -21.53 -1.60 -10.89
C TYR A 278 -20.40 -2.62 -11.05
N LEU A 279 -19.42 -2.30 -11.91
CA LEU A 279 -18.23 -3.10 -12.15
C LEU A 279 -17.35 -3.00 -10.90
N VAL A 280 -16.97 -4.15 -10.37
CA VAL A 280 -16.13 -4.27 -9.17
C VAL A 280 -14.74 -4.73 -9.55
N ARG A 281 -14.61 -5.58 -10.58
CA ARG A 281 -13.32 -6.14 -10.98
C ARG A 281 -13.26 -6.44 -12.47
N PHE A 282 -12.07 -6.22 -13.02
CA PHE A 282 -11.64 -6.63 -14.36
C PHE A 282 -10.40 -7.50 -14.22
N GLU A 283 -10.27 -8.52 -15.05
CA GLU A 283 -9.05 -9.31 -15.18
C GLU A 283 -8.84 -9.72 -16.63
N ASP A 284 -7.65 -9.48 -17.18
CA ASP A 284 -7.29 -9.90 -18.53
C ASP A 284 -6.87 -11.38 -18.54
N TRP A 285 -7.51 -12.17 -19.40
CA TRP A 285 -7.23 -13.59 -19.63
C TRP A 285 -6.74 -13.83 -21.08
N GLN A 286 -6.18 -12.78 -21.70
CA GLN A 286 -5.60 -12.74 -23.05
C GLN A 286 -6.63 -12.82 -24.17
N ASP A 287 -7.28 -13.98 -24.33
CA ASP A 287 -8.31 -14.20 -25.37
C ASP A 287 -9.69 -13.70 -24.94
N LYS A 288 -9.88 -13.52 -23.63
CA LYS A 288 -11.12 -13.06 -22.99
C LYS A 288 -10.79 -12.20 -21.78
N MET A 289 -11.82 -11.62 -21.18
CA MET A 289 -11.70 -10.87 -19.92
C MET A 289 -12.72 -11.36 -18.89
N LEU A 290 -12.34 -11.42 -17.63
CA LEU A 290 -13.29 -11.59 -16.53
C LEU A 290 -13.84 -10.23 -16.13
N LEU A 291 -15.16 -10.06 -16.21
CA LEU A 291 -15.85 -8.90 -15.65
C LEU A 291 -16.71 -9.33 -14.46
N ALA A 292 -16.36 -8.83 -13.28
CA ALA A 292 -17.09 -9.05 -12.05
C ALA A 292 -17.86 -7.78 -11.68
N HIS A 293 -19.18 -7.90 -11.56
CA HIS A 293 -20.08 -6.80 -11.22
C HIS A 293 -20.90 -7.15 -9.98
N TYR A 294 -21.58 -6.16 -9.39
CA TYR A 294 -22.33 -6.31 -8.13
C TYR A 294 -23.38 -7.45 -8.07
N LYS A 295 -23.67 -8.15 -9.17
CA LYS A 295 -24.66 -9.25 -9.23
C LYS A 295 -24.14 -10.58 -9.79
N GLY A 296 -22.84 -10.70 -10.04
CA GLY A 296 -22.27 -11.86 -10.71
C GLY A 296 -20.98 -11.53 -11.43
N PHE A 297 -20.41 -12.52 -12.07
CA PHE A 297 -19.26 -12.35 -12.94
C PHE A 297 -19.41 -13.22 -14.19
N ASN A 298 -18.69 -12.90 -15.25
CA ASN A 298 -18.61 -13.73 -16.44
C ASN A 298 -17.32 -13.44 -17.17
N PHE A 299 -16.97 -14.34 -18.07
CA PHE A 299 -16.00 -14.03 -19.11
C PHE A 299 -16.69 -13.36 -20.29
N TYR A 300 -16.00 -12.40 -20.88
CA TYR A 300 -16.44 -11.71 -22.09
C TYR A 300 -15.38 -11.86 -23.16
N ASP A 301 -15.83 -12.20 -24.35
CA ASP A 301 -14.97 -12.28 -25.53
C ASP A 301 -14.57 -10.87 -25.98
N TYR A 302 -13.28 -10.67 -26.27
CA TYR A 302 -12.76 -9.36 -26.67
C TYR A 302 -13.34 -8.91 -28.02
N GLU A 303 -13.61 -9.81 -28.96
CA GLU A 303 -14.04 -9.44 -30.32
C GLU A 303 -15.51 -9.04 -30.37
N THR A 304 -16.36 -9.80 -29.68
CA THR A 304 -17.81 -9.71 -29.79
C THR A 304 -18.46 -8.99 -28.61
N GLY A 305 -17.82 -8.97 -27.44
CA GLY A 305 -18.42 -8.45 -26.20
C GLY A 305 -19.51 -9.36 -25.65
N GLU A 306 -19.64 -10.57 -26.21
CA GLU A 306 -20.58 -11.57 -25.73
C GLU A 306 -20.03 -12.31 -24.51
N LYS A 307 -20.96 -12.76 -23.66
CA LYS A 307 -20.64 -13.59 -22.50
C LYS A 307 -20.23 -14.98 -22.97
N VAL A 308 -19.12 -15.49 -22.43
CA VAL A 308 -18.71 -16.89 -22.64
C VAL A 308 -19.72 -17.84 -22.00
N TRP A 309 -20.20 -17.52 -20.80
CA TRP A 309 -21.27 -18.30 -20.16
C TRP A 309 -22.63 -17.69 -20.43
N LYS A 310 -23.60 -18.53 -20.79
CA LYS A 310 -24.98 -18.10 -21.10
C LYS A 310 -25.64 -17.29 -19.98
N LYS A 311 -25.25 -17.54 -18.72
CA LYS A 311 -25.75 -16.83 -17.53
C LYS A 311 -24.60 -16.64 -16.56
N ASP A 312 -24.63 -15.52 -15.85
CA ASP A 312 -23.69 -15.28 -14.76
C ASP A 312 -24.05 -16.21 -13.58
N PRO A 313 -23.05 -16.72 -12.85
CA PRO A 313 -23.26 -17.22 -11.51
C PRO A 313 -23.99 -16.17 -10.67
N LYS A 314 -25.07 -16.57 -10.01
CA LYS A 314 -25.91 -15.65 -9.24
C LYS A 314 -25.21 -15.29 -7.93
N GLY A 315 -25.09 -13.99 -7.67
CA GLY A 315 -24.77 -13.44 -6.37
C GLY A 315 -25.24 -11.98 -6.28
N LYS A 316 -25.11 -11.36 -5.11
CA LYS A 316 -25.29 -9.92 -4.88
C LYS A 316 -24.11 -9.44 -4.05
N GLY A 317 -23.62 -8.22 -4.24
CA GLY A 317 -22.52 -7.71 -3.41
C GLY A 317 -21.24 -8.53 -3.56
N ILE A 318 -20.75 -8.66 -4.79
CA ILE A 318 -19.50 -9.39 -5.07
C ILE A 318 -18.37 -8.81 -4.21
N LYS A 319 -17.71 -9.69 -3.44
CA LYS A 319 -16.54 -9.34 -2.63
C LYS A 319 -15.27 -9.78 -3.31
N SER A 320 -15.26 -11.00 -3.85
CA SER A 320 -14.09 -11.55 -4.51
C SER A 320 -14.45 -12.69 -5.47
N VAL A 321 -13.62 -12.86 -6.49
CA VAL A 321 -13.56 -14.05 -7.34
C VAL A 321 -12.12 -14.51 -7.29
N ILE A 322 -11.90 -15.67 -6.69
CA ILE A 322 -10.56 -16.22 -6.51
C ILE A 322 -10.47 -17.46 -7.39
N PRO A 323 -9.66 -17.45 -8.46
CA PRO A 323 -9.37 -18.65 -9.21
C PRO A 323 -8.58 -19.63 -8.32
N ILE A 324 -9.07 -20.85 -8.21
CA ILE A 324 -8.44 -21.94 -7.45
C ILE A 324 -8.40 -23.16 -8.35
N ASP A 325 -7.19 -23.58 -8.72
CA ASP A 325 -6.97 -24.56 -9.80
C ASP A 325 -7.68 -24.09 -11.09
N SER A 326 -8.63 -24.88 -11.61
CA SER A 326 -9.47 -24.54 -12.77
C SER A 326 -10.86 -23.99 -12.40
N ASP A 327 -11.15 -23.86 -11.11
CA ASP A 327 -12.45 -23.43 -10.59
C ASP A 327 -12.34 -22.00 -10.02
N PHE A 328 -13.46 -21.45 -9.59
CA PHE A 328 -13.58 -20.10 -9.04
C PHE A 328 -14.31 -20.14 -7.72
N LEU A 329 -13.61 -19.74 -6.65
CA LEU A 329 -14.24 -19.45 -5.37
C LEU A 329 -14.87 -18.05 -5.46
N TYR A 330 -16.20 -18.04 -5.52
CA TYR A 330 -16.99 -16.83 -5.70
C TYR A 330 -17.58 -16.40 -4.36
N VAL A 331 -17.13 -15.26 -3.85
CA VAL A 331 -17.61 -14.65 -2.60
C VAL A 331 -18.53 -13.48 -2.92
N TYR A 332 -19.73 -13.50 -2.36
CA TYR A 332 -20.76 -12.49 -2.58
C TYR A 332 -21.65 -12.37 -1.34
N ASP A 333 -22.09 -11.15 -1.02
CA ASP A 333 -22.97 -10.87 0.11
C ASP A 333 -22.35 -11.43 1.41
N ASP A 334 -23.07 -12.29 2.11
CA ASP A 334 -22.62 -13.04 3.27
C ASP A 334 -22.25 -14.50 2.99
N GLU A 335 -22.09 -14.88 1.72
CA GLU A 335 -21.91 -16.26 1.27
C GLU A 335 -20.69 -16.46 0.36
N MET A 336 -20.32 -17.72 0.17
CA MET A 336 -19.42 -18.16 -0.90
C MET A 336 -19.92 -19.43 -1.59
N MET A 337 -19.55 -19.58 -2.86
CA MET A 337 -19.81 -20.76 -3.67
C MET A 337 -18.59 -21.14 -4.52
N LEU A 338 -18.56 -22.36 -5.02
CA LEU A 338 -17.57 -22.82 -6.00
C LEU A 338 -18.21 -22.94 -7.38
N ILE A 339 -17.61 -22.28 -8.36
CA ILE A 339 -18.02 -22.26 -9.77
C ILE A 339 -16.94 -22.96 -10.60
N ASP A 340 -17.33 -23.86 -11.49
CA ASP A 340 -16.37 -24.51 -12.39
C ASP A 340 -15.97 -23.61 -13.57
N LYS A 341 -15.01 -24.08 -14.38
CA LYS A 341 -14.60 -23.40 -15.62
C LYS A 341 -15.71 -23.10 -16.63
N ASN A 342 -16.85 -23.79 -16.54
CA ASN A 342 -17.99 -23.62 -17.44
C ASN A 342 -19.05 -22.66 -16.88
N GLY A 343 -18.81 -22.06 -15.71
CA GLY A 343 -19.76 -21.17 -15.05
C GLY A 343 -20.84 -21.91 -14.27
N GLU A 344 -20.68 -23.22 -14.04
CA GLU A 344 -21.64 -24.04 -13.31
C GLU A 344 -21.29 -24.15 -11.83
N LYS A 345 -22.31 -24.11 -10.98
CA LYS A 345 -22.16 -24.23 -9.54
C LYS A 345 -21.83 -25.68 -9.15
N LEU A 346 -20.69 -25.89 -8.48
CA LEU A 346 -20.23 -27.21 -8.04
C LEU A 346 -20.83 -27.62 -6.69
N TRP A 347 -20.97 -26.68 -5.75
CA TRP A 347 -21.56 -26.97 -4.45
C TRP A 347 -23.08 -26.99 -4.49
N LYS A 348 -23.68 -27.91 -3.74
CA LYS A 348 -25.15 -28.04 -3.68
C LYS A 348 -25.84 -26.82 -3.04
N SER A 349 -25.15 -26.19 -2.10
CA SER A 349 -25.66 -25.06 -1.33
C SER A 349 -24.53 -24.06 -1.10
N ASP A 350 -24.90 -22.80 -0.99
CA ASP A 350 -23.96 -21.73 -0.69
C ASP A 350 -23.54 -21.80 0.77
N VAL A 351 -22.33 -21.33 1.03
CA VAL A 351 -21.73 -21.39 2.36
C VAL A 351 -21.78 -19.99 2.95
N LYS A 352 -22.65 -19.76 3.93
CA LYS A 352 -22.67 -18.50 4.69
C LYS A 352 -21.38 -18.29 5.49
N ILE A 353 -20.62 -17.24 5.19
CA ILE A 353 -19.29 -16.93 5.75
C ILE A 353 -19.24 -15.67 6.62
N CYS A 354 -20.28 -14.83 6.66
CA CYS A 354 -20.39 -13.72 7.62
C CYS A 354 -21.86 -13.45 7.98
N ASP A 355 -22.16 -12.48 8.86
CA ASP A 355 -23.54 -12.09 9.16
C ASP A 355 -23.96 -10.80 8.43
N ASP A 356 -23.00 -9.94 8.09
CA ASP A 356 -23.23 -8.69 7.37
C ASP A 356 -22.61 -8.74 5.97
N GLU A 357 -23.31 -8.18 4.99
CA GLU A 357 -22.87 -8.12 3.59
C GLU A 357 -21.66 -7.21 3.39
N GLU A 358 -21.37 -6.31 4.34
CA GLU A 358 -20.21 -5.43 4.32
C GLU A 358 -19.02 -6.00 5.12
N ASP A 359 -19.17 -7.16 5.77
CA ASP A 359 -18.09 -7.75 6.56
C ASP A 359 -16.85 -8.07 5.68
N PRO A 360 -15.66 -7.59 6.04
CA PRO A 360 -14.44 -7.89 5.30
C PRO A 360 -14.07 -9.37 5.39
N VAL A 361 -13.43 -9.87 4.34
CA VAL A 361 -12.76 -11.17 4.31
C VAL A 361 -11.29 -10.93 4.64
N HIS A 362 -10.85 -11.41 5.79
CA HIS A 362 -9.47 -11.25 6.27
C HIS A 362 -8.54 -12.36 5.77
N PHE A 363 -9.07 -13.54 5.48
CA PHE A 363 -8.31 -14.66 4.93
C PHE A 363 -9.23 -15.59 4.15
N LEU A 364 -8.77 -16.06 2.98
CA LEU A 364 -9.49 -17.02 2.17
C LEU A 364 -8.56 -17.80 1.25
N GLU A 365 -8.20 -19.02 1.65
CA GLU A 365 -7.26 -19.83 0.87
C GLU A 365 -7.62 -21.32 0.91
N LYS A 366 -7.20 -22.03 -0.14
CA LYS A 366 -7.23 -23.49 -0.21
C LYS A 366 -5.96 -24.04 0.44
N THR A 367 -6.14 -24.94 1.39
CA THR A 367 -5.07 -25.60 2.12
C THR A 367 -4.59 -26.85 1.37
N ASN A 368 -3.41 -27.36 1.74
CA ASN A 368 -2.78 -28.52 1.09
C ASN A 368 -3.63 -29.79 1.18
N ASN A 369 -4.47 -29.91 2.21
CA ASN A 369 -5.37 -31.05 2.38
C ASN A 369 -6.71 -30.95 1.61
N GLY A 370 -6.87 -29.95 0.74
CA GLY A 370 -8.08 -29.79 -0.07
C GLY A 370 -9.27 -29.21 0.70
N ARG A 371 -9.02 -28.41 1.73
CA ARG A 371 -10.04 -27.61 2.42
C ARG A 371 -9.83 -26.13 2.11
N ILE A 372 -10.85 -25.33 2.34
CA ILE A 372 -10.79 -23.87 2.24
C ILE A 372 -10.95 -23.32 3.65
N LEU A 373 -9.96 -22.56 4.14
CA LEU A 373 -10.14 -21.75 5.34
C LEU A 373 -10.67 -20.40 4.92
N TYR A 374 -11.73 -19.95 5.58
CA TYR A 374 -12.14 -18.56 5.56
C TYR A 374 -12.08 -17.95 6.96
N VAL A 375 -11.67 -16.68 7.03
CA VAL A 375 -11.77 -15.82 8.20
C VAL A 375 -12.38 -14.48 7.74
N THR A 376 -13.55 -14.15 8.25
CA THR A 376 -14.24 -12.86 8.04
C THR A 376 -14.31 -12.09 9.35
N ALA A 377 -14.85 -10.88 9.35
CA ALA A 377 -15.08 -10.14 10.61
C ALA A 377 -15.98 -10.89 11.60
N THR A 378 -16.88 -11.75 11.10
CA THR A 378 -17.89 -12.43 11.91
C THR A 378 -17.63 -13.91 12.11
N TYR A 379 -17.04 -14.61 11.13
CA TYR A 379 -16.89 -16.06 11.20
C TYR A 379 -15.55 -16.56 10.70
N ALA A 380 -15.09 -17.65 11.32
CA ALA A 380 -14.10 -18.54 10.73
C ALA A 380 -14.62 -19.98 10.63
N ASN A 381 -14.23 -20.68 9.57
CA ASN A 381 -14.47 -22.12 9.40
C ASN A 381 -13.58 -22.72 8.31
N LEU A 382 -13.47 -24.05 8.33
CA LEU A 382 -12.94 -24.84 7.23
C LEU A 382 -14.09 -25.40 6.41
N VAL A 383 -13.90 -25.48 5.09
CA VAL A 383 -14.89 -26.02 4.15
C VAL A 383 -14.24 -27.05 3.26
N ASP A 384 -14.88 -28.20 3.09
CA ASP A 384 -14.43 -29.21 2.12
C ASP A 384 -14.56 -28.66 0.69
N TYR A 385 -13.45 -28.59 -0.04
CA TYR A 385 -13.38 -28.00 -1.38
C TYR A 385 -14.37 -28.63 -2.35
N LYS A 386 -14.59 -29.94 -2.28
CA LYS A 386 -15.44 -30.65 -3.24
C LYS A 386 -16.92 -30.50 -2.96
N SER A 387 -17.32 -30.50 -1.69
CA SER A 387 -18.72 -30.57 -1.29
C SER A 387 -19.32 -29.27 -0.78
N GLY A 388 -18.49 -28.28 -0.42
CA GLY A 388 -18.93 -27.03 0.21
C GLY A 388 -19.40 -27.23 1.66
N LYS A 389 -19.17 -28.41 2.24
CA LYS A 389 -19.59 -28.68 3.62
C LYS A 389 -18.60 -28.06 4.60
N LYS A 390 -19.12 -27.26 5.53
CA LYS A 390 -18.38 -26.81 6.70
C LYS A 390 -17.89 -28.02 7.50
N ILE A 391 -16.62 -27.99 7.89
CA ILE A 391 -15.98 -29.02 8.68
C ILE A 391 -16.45 -28.92 10.13
N TRP A 392 -16.50 -27.71 10.68
CA TRP A 392 -17.02 -27.50 12.03
C TRP A 392 -18.53 -27.41 12.04
N LYS A 393 -19.15 -27.97 13.08
CA LYS A 393 -20.58 -27.77 13.34
C LYS A 393 -20.81 -26.31 13.75
N GLY A 394 -21.41 -25.54 12.83
CA GLY A 394 -21.52 -24.08 12.97
C GLY A 394 -20.17 -23.38 12.76
N ASN A 395 -20.14 -22.07 12.90
CA ASN A 395 -18.91 -21.28 12.75
C ASN A 395 -18.20 -21.06 14.09
N LEU A 396 -16.91 -20.75 14.02
CA LEU A 396 -16.28 -19.96 15.07
C LEU A 396 -16.81 -18.54 14.94
N LYS A 397 -17.54 -18.05 15.94
CA LYS A 397 -18.13 -16.69 15.95
C LYS A 397 -17.07 -15.72 16.46
N LEU A 398 -16.85 -14.67 15.69
CA LEU A 398 -15.96 -13.55 15.96
C LEU A 398 -16.82 -12.31 16.23
N ASN A 399 -16.26 -11.35 16.93
CA ASN A 399 -16.85 -10.04 17.22
C ASN A 399 -16.44 -9.06 16.12
N GLU A 400 -17.39 -8.70 15.27
CA GLU A 400 -17.19 -7.85 14.10
C GLU A 400 -16.75 -6.41 14.44
N LYS A 401 -16.91 -5.99 15.70
CA LYS A 401 -16.51 -4.66 16.19
C LYS A 401 -15.05 -4.60 16.64
N ARG A 402 -14.33 -5.71 16.55
CA ARG A 402 -12.94 -5.89 16.99
C ARG A 402 -12.05 -6.24 15.81
N PRO A 403 -10.76 -5.84 15.86
CA PRO A 403 -9.83 -6.22 14.81
C PRO A 403 -9.66 -7.74 14.78
N THR A 404 -9.56 -8.27 13.57
CA THR A 404 -9.34 -9.70 13.33
C THR A 404 -8.04 -9.87 12.56
N PHE A 405 -7.16 -10.72 13.06
CA PHE A 405 -5.92 -11.07 12.40
C PHE A 405 -5.83 -12.58 12.26
N SER A 406 -5.24 -13.04 11.16
CA SER A 406 -5.01 -14.47 10.93
C SER A 406 -3.71 -14.70 10.19
N LYS A 407 -3.00 -15.77 10.56
CA LYS A 407 -1.78 -16.23 9.89
C LYS A 407 -1.84 -17.74 9.69
N TYR A 408 -1.28 -18.19 8.58
CA TYR A 408 -1.11 -19.61 8.24
C TYR A 408 0.38 -19.95 8.22
N ASN A 409 0.75 -21.02 8.90
CA ASN A 409 2.08 -21.59 8.81
C ASN A 409 2.03 -22.79 7.85
N GLU A 410 2.47 -22.58 6.61
CA GLU A 410 2.46 -23.63 5.56
C GLU A 410 3.27 -24.86 5.94
N ALA A 411 4.39 -24.69 6.65
CA ALA A 411 5.28 -25.79 7.03
C ALA A 411 4.64 -26.74 8.05
N THR A 412 3.81 -26.21 8.95
CA THR A 412 3.15 -27.00 10.00
C THR A 412 1.67 -27.27 9.71
N GLY A 413 1.09 -26.58 8.73
CA GLY A 413 -0.34 -26.59 8.44
C GLY A 413 -1.17 -25.94 9.56
N GLU A 414 -0.58 -25.08 10.40
CA GLU A 414 -1.22 -24.48 11.57
C GLU A 414 -1.76 -23.08 11.27
N PHE A 415 -2.96 -22.79 11.76
CA PHE A 415 -3.61 -21.49 11.70
C PHE A 415 -3.68 -20.87 13.08
N ILE A 416 -3.42 -19.56 13.13
CA ILE A 416 -3.68 -18.72 14.28
C ILE A 416 -4.69 -17.64 13.88
N VAL A 417 -5.72 -17.44 14.71
CA VAL A 417 -6.71 -16.38 14.56
C VAL A 417 -6.81 -15.60 15.87
N PHE A 418 -6.77 -14.27 15.78
CA PHE A 418 -7.01 -13.35 16.89
C PHE A 418 -8.32 -12.57 16.66
N ASN A 419 -9.18 -12.49 17.67
CA ASN A 419 -10.36 -11.61 17.71
C ASN A 419 -10.94 -11.53 19.14
N ASP A 420 -11.45 -10.37 19.55
CA ASP A 420 -12.08 -10.12 20.86
C ASP A 420 -11.18 -10.54 22.05
N GLU A 421 -9.90 -10.15 21.95
CA GLU A 421 -8.84 -10.50 22.88
C GLU A 421 -8.58 -12.03 22.99
N GLU A 422 -9.10 -12.86 22.10
CA GLU A 422 -8.93 -14.32 22.15
C GLU A 422 -8.05 -14.82 21.00
N LEU A 423 -7.16 -15.76 21.32
CA LEU A 423 -6.33 -16.45 20.35
C LEU A 423 -6.83 -17.88 20.15
N TYR A 424 -7.00 -18.25 18.89
CA TYR A 424 -7.43 -19.56 18.43
C TYR A 424 -6.31 -20.21 17.65
N LYS A 425 -6.10 -21.50 17.87
CA LYS A 425 -5.08 -22.30 17.19
C LYS A 425 -5.64 -23.63 16.73
N PHE A 426 -5.41 -23.97 15.46
CA PHE A 426 -5.87 -25.23 14.88
C PHE A 426 -5.09 -25.61 13.64
N LYS A 427 -5.05 -26.92 13.34
CA LYS A 427 -4.43 -27.43 12.11
C LYS A 427 -5.44 -27.51 10.97
N GLU A 428 -4.96 -27.41 9.73
CA GLU A 428 -5.77 -27.54 8.52
C GLU A 428 -6.61 -28.84 8.49
N ASN A 429 -6.13 -29.91 9.11
CA ASN A 429 -6.78 -31.22 9.12
C ASN A 429 -7.72 -31.45 10.33
N THR A 430 -7.91 -30.45 11.20
CA THR A 430 -8.82 -30.58 12.35
C THR A 430 -10.26 -30.78 11.89
N ASN A 431 -11.02 -31.60 12.61
CA ASN A 431 -12.47 -31.71 12.40
C ASN A 431 -13.27 -30.97 13.47
N ASP A 432 -12.64 -30.67 14.60
CA ASP A 432 -13.28 -30.02 15.73
C ASP A 432 -13.10 -28.52 15.67
N LYS A 433 -14.16 -27.81 16.05
CA LYS A 433 -14.14 -26.35 16.20
C LYS A 433 -13.12 -25.97 17.28
N PRO A 434 -12.17 -25.05 17.02
CA PRO A 434 -11.20 -24.64 18.01
C PRO A 434 -11.89 -23.97 19.20
N LYS A 435 -11.27 -24.12 20.37
CA LYS A 435 -11.51 -23.27 21.54
C LYS A 435 -10.39 -22.25 21.61
N PRO A 436 -10.63 -21.07 22.22
CA PRO A 436 -9.53 -20.16 22.47
C PRO A 436 -8.51 -20.86 23.35
N TYR A 437 -7.25 -20.85 22.94
CA TYR A 437 -6.15 -21.40 23.73
C TYR A 437 -5.56 -20.33 24.66
N ALA A 438 -5.75 -19.05 24.33
CA ALA A 438 -5.43 -17.93 25.20
C ALA A 438 -6.50 -16.83 25.14
N LYS A 439 -6.59 -16.08 26.24
CA LYS A 439 -7.34 -14.83 26.33
C LYS A 439 -6.42 -13.74 26.84
N LEU A 440 -6.23 -12.74 26.00
CA LEU A 440 -5.45 -11.53 26.26
C LEU A 440 -6.31 -10.60 27.11
N LYS A 441 -5.66 -9.71 27.87
CA LYS A 441 -6.34 -8.67 28.66
C LYS A 441 -5.85 -7.33 28.18
N LEU A 442 -6.19 -6.99 26.94
CA LEU A 442 -5.61 -5.85 26.25
C LEU A 442 -6.07 -4.53 26.87
N LYS A 443 -5.23 -3.50 26.79
CA LYS A 443 -5.57 -2.17 27.29
C LYS A 443 -6.47 -1.42 26.31
N ASN A 444 -6.18 -1.52 25.02
CA ASN A 444 -7.01 -0.96 23.95
C ASN A 444 -6.91 -1.79 22.67
N GLU A 445 -7.69 -2.86 22.63
CA GLU A 445 -7.76 -3.78 21.49
C GLU A 445 -7.98 -3.08 20.14
N LYS A 446 -8.72 -1.96 20.09
CA LYS A 446 -8.99 -1.25 18.82
C LYS A 446 -7.75 -0.63 18.17
N LEU A 447 -6.64 -0.55 18.90
CA LEU A 447 -5.37 -0.01 18.41
C LEU A 447 -4.34 -1.10 18.11
N ILE A 448 -4.74 -2.38 18.13
CA ILE A 448 -3.90 -3.48 17.63
C ILE A 448 -3.76 -3.37 16.12
N THR A 449 -2.54 -3.59 15.64
CA THR A 449 -2.15 -3.42 14.25
C THR A 449 -1.48 -4.65 13.65
N GLY A 450 -1.06 -5.63 14.45
CA GLY A 450 -0.32 -6.78 13.96
C GLY A 450 -0.46 -8.06 14.78
N LEU A 451 -0.22 -9.17 14.09
CA LEU A 451 -0.08 -10.53 14.62
C LEU A 451 1.11 -11.19 13.94
N GLU A 452 2.06 -11.67 14.74
CA GLU A 452 3.30 -12.28 14.27
C GLU A 452 3.48 -13.68 14.88
N LEU A 453 4.01 -14.61 14.08
CA LEU A 453 4.32 -15.98 14.50
C LEU A 453 5.82 -16.13 14.65
N PHE A 454 6.26 -16.48 15.84
CA PHE A 454 7.65 -16.85 16.13
C PHE A 454 7.74 -18.34 16.44
N GLU A 455 8.96 -18.86 16.54
CA GLU A 455 9.19 -20.29 16.83
C GLU A 455 8.50 -20.70 18.13
N ASN A 456 8.59 -19.86 19.18
CA ASN A 456 8.15 -20.21 20.52
C ASN A 456 6.86 -19.52 20.99
N ASN A 457 6.39 -18.50 20.28
CA ASN A 457 5.21 -17.72 20.68
C ASN A 457 4.48 -17.09 19.49
N VAL A 458 3.26 -16.65 19.79
CA VAL A 458 2.48 -15.72 18.97
C VAL A 458 2.56 -14.35 19.62
N SER A 459 2.84 -13.32 18.84
CA SER A 459 2.86 -11.93 19.29
C SER A 459 1.70 -11.15 18.71
N ILE A 460 1.15 -10.25 19.52
CA ILE A 460 0.17 -9.26 19.10
C ILE A 460 0.73 -7.89 19.45
N SER A 461 0.69 -6.97 18.49
CA SER A 461 1.26 -5.64 18.62
C SER A 461 0.27 -4.55 18.20
N GLY A 462 0.32 -3.42 18.89
CA GLY A 462 -0.51 -2.26 18.60
C GLY A 462 0.18 -0.95 18.98
N GLN A 463 -0.53 0.16 18.82
CA GLN A 463 0.04 1.50 19.06
C GLN A 463 0.42 1.79 20.52
N SER A 464 0.02 0.93 21.48
CA SER A 464 0.26 1.16 22.90
C SER A 464 0.56 -0.10 23.69
N GLU A 465 0.68 -1.26 23.06
CA GLU A 465 0.97 -2.50 23.75
C GLU A 465 1.56 -3.57 22.83
N VAL A 466 2.36 -4.46 23.40
CA VAL A 466 2.91 -5.66 22.75
C VAL A 466 2.77 -6.82 23.71
N ILE A 467 2.24 -7.95 23.26
CA ILE A 467 1.96 -9.12 24.09
C ILE A 467 2.40 -10.39 23.37
N GLY A 468 3.11 -11.26 24.08
CA GLY A 468 3.55 -12.56 23.57
C GLY A 468 2.92 -13.68 24.36
N VAL A 469 2.44 -14.69 23.65
CA VAL A 469 1.77 -15.85 24.23
C VAL A 469 2.39 -17.12 23.68
N ASN A 470 2.79 -18.03 24.55
CA ASN A 470 3.35 -19.30 24.11
C ASN A 470 2.29 -20.20 23.45
N HIS A 471 2.76 -21.28 22.86
CA HIS A 471 1.90 -22.26 22.18
C HIS A 471 0.86 -22.96 23.08
N ASN A 472 1.00 -22.89 24.40
CA ASN A 472 0.05 -23.43 25.39
C ASN A 472 -0.97 -22.39 25.86
N GLY A 473 -0.80 -21.13 25.47
CA GLY A 473 -1.70 -20.03 25.81
C GLY A 473 -1.32 -19.23 27.05
N GLU A 474 -0.12 -19.46 27.58
CA GLU A 474 0.41 -18.70 28.71
C GLU A 474 1.03 -17.40 28.18
N VAL A 475 0.65 -16.27 28.78
CA VAL A 475 1.25 -14.96 28.48
C VAL A 475 2.69 -14.97 28.97
N LEU A 476 3.64 -14.80 28.05
CA LEU A 476 5.07 -14.70 28.33
C LEU A 476 5.44 -13.29 28.78
N PHE A 477 4.90 -12.28 28.10
CA PHE A 477 5.08 -10.87 28.41
C PHE A 477 3.88 -10.05 27.93
N HIS A 478 3.66 -8.88 28.55
CA HIS A 478 2.66 -7.91 28.13
C HIS A 478 3.12 -6.49 28.49
N ASN A 479 3.67 -5.80 27.50
CA ASN A 479 4.18 -4.45 27.62
C ASN A 479 3.06 -3.47 27.29
N THR A 480 2.79 -2.50 28.16
CA THR A 480 1.74 -1.51 27.94
C THR A 480 2.26 -0.10 28.15
N TYR A 481 1.77 0.81 27.30
CA TYR A 481 2.28 2.17 27.20
C TYR A 481 1.14 3.18 27.30
N VAL A 482 1.45 4.37 27.81
CA VAL A 482 0.54 5.51 27.81
C VAL A 482 0.84 6.32 26.56
N GLN A 483 -0.14 6.55 25.68
CA GLN A 483 0.09 7.41 24.52
C GLN A 483 0.23 8.88 24.93
N PRO A 484 1.10 9.66 24.28
CA PRO A 484 1.04 11.12 24.32
C PRO A 484 -0.33 11.57 23.77
N GLY A 485 -0.91 12.67 24.29
CA GLY A 485 -2.29 13.10 23.96
C GLY A 485 -2.59 13.31 22.46
N GLU A 486 -3.83 13.66 22.13
CA GLU A 486 -4.43 13.64 20.77
C GLU A 486 -3.58 14.27 19.64
N LEU A 487 -2.83 15.34 19.92
CA LEU A 487 -1.89 15.98 18.98
C LEU A 487 -0.71 15.08 18.55
N GLY A 488 -0.33 14.10 19.37
CA GLY A 488 0.75 13.15 19.08
C GLY A 488 0.36 12.01 18.13
N ARG A 489 -0.93 11.69 17.98
CA ARG A 489 -1.42 10.66 17.03
C ARG A 489 -1.28 11.10 15.57
N ARG A 490 -1.27 12.41 15.30
CA ARG A 490 -1.20 13.00 13.95
C ARG A 490 0.19 12.95 13.31
N LEU A 491 1.14 12.27 13.95
CA LEU A 491 2.57 12.44 13.73
C LEU A 491 3.31 11.13 13.39
N LEU A 492 2.55 10.09 13.05
CA LEU A 492 3.06 8.88 12.38
C LEU A 492 3.22 9.16 10.88
N LYS A 493 4.02 10.18 10.52
CA LYS A 493 4.11 10.68 9.15
C LYS A 493 5.00 9.85 8.22
N SER A 494 5.77 8.87 8.72
CA SER A 494 6.78 8.14 7.92
C SER A 494 6.64 6.62 7.93
N THR A 495 5.83 6.02 8.82
CA THR A 495 5.60 4.56 8.83
C THR A 495 4.62 4.10 7.74
N PHE A 496 4.16 5.00 6.86
CA PHE A 496 3.19 4.67 5.81
C PHE A 496 3.79 3.86 4.67
N ILE A 497 5.12 3.84 4.49
CA ILE A 497 5.74 3.07 3.39
C ILE A 497 5.72 1.56 3.70
N ALA A 498 5.96 1.13 4.94
CA ALA A 498 5.79 -0.28 5.32
C ALA A 498 4.31 -0.67 5.48
N ALA A 499 3.46 0.26 5.94
CA ALA A 499 2.02 0.03 6.04
C ALA A 499 1.29 0.04 4.68
N GLN A 500 1.89 0.55 3.59
CA GLN A 500 1.37 0.34 2.23
C GLN A 500 1.81 -1.02 1.66
N ILE A 501 2.93 -1.56 2.14
CA ILE A 501 3.42 -2.88 1.72
C ILE A 501 2.75 -4.02 2.53
N VAL A 502 2.22 -3.74 3.73
CA VAL A 502 1.58 -4.75 4.61
C VAL A 502 0.14 -4.37 5.05
N GLY A 503 -0.32 -3.14 4.85
CA GLY A 503 -1.61 -2.63 5.35
C GLY A 503 -2.77 -2.71 4.38
N GLY A 504 -2.90 -3.83 3.68
CA GLY A 504 -4.09 -4.21 2.91
C GLY A 504 -5.21 -4.82 3.75
N VAL A 505 -5.57 -4.21 4.88
CA VAL A 505 -6.64 -4.73 5.75
C VAL A 505 -7.74 -3.68 5.94
N ALA A 506 -8.47 -3.41 4.86
CA ALA A 506 -9.84 -2.86 4.90
C ALA A 506 -10.67 -3.14 3.64
N ALA A 507 -10.08 -3.61 2.56
CA ALA A 507 -10.72 -4.46 1.55
C ALA A 507 -9.77 -5.65 1.36
N ALA A 508 -10.25 -6.79 0.87
CA ALA A 508 -9.38 -7.91 0.57
C ALA A 508 -8.40 -7.52 -0.56
N GLU A 509 -7.29 -6.88 -0.20
CA GLU A 509 -6.08 -6.83 -1.01
C GLU A 509 -5.49 -8.24 -0.96
N VAL A 510 -5.98 -9.04 -1.89
CA VAL A 510 -5.19 -10.08 -2.54
C VAL A 510 -3.78 -9.52 -2.68
N THR A 511 -2.78 -10.20 -2.12
CA THR A 511 -1.36 -9.98 -2.44
C THR A 511 -1.27 -9.63 -3.92
N ILE A 512 -0.97 -8.38 -4.27
CA ILE A 512 -0.87 -7.97 -5.68
C ILE A 512 0.42 -8.58 -6.20
N ASN A 513 0.45 -9.88 -6.42
CA ASN A 513 1.20 -10.47 -7.51
C ASN A 513 0.47 -9.97 -8.77
N SER A 514 1.14 -9.23 -9.67
CA SER A 514 0.63 -9.01 -11.02
C SER A 514 0.71 -10.31 -11.84
N SER A 515 0.12 -11.38 -11.31
CA SER A 515 -0.16 -12.59 -12.07
C SER A 515 -1.22 -12.25 -13.09
N TYR A 516 -0.87 -12.33 -14.37
CA TYR A 516 -1.89 -12.45 -15.39
C TYR A 516 -2.29 -13.91 -15.53
N ARG A 517 -3.45 -14.16 -16.11
CA ARG A 517 -3.90 -15.51 -16.37
C ARG A 517 -3.54 -15.87 -17.80
N ASP A 518 -3.11 -17.12 -18.00
CA ASP A 518 -3.17 -17.69 -19.34
C ASP A 518 -4.63 -17.96 -19.74
N SER A 519 -4.83 -18.38 -20.99
CA SER A 519 -6.16 -18.71 -21.51
C SER A 519 -6.86 -19.82 -20.72
N ASP A 520 -6.10 -20.66 -20.00
CA ASP A 520 -6.58 -21.78 -19.20
C ASP A 520 -6.80 -21.42 -17.72
N GLY A 521 -6.50 -20.18 -17.32
CA GLY A 521 -6.67 -19.69 -15.95
C GLY A 521 -5.53 -20.01 -15.00
N ASN A 522 -4.41 -20.53 -15.51
CA ASN A 522 -3.22 -20.67 -14.68
C ASN A 522 -2.64 -19.29 -14.42
N ALA A 523 -2.25 -19.03 -13.18
CA ALA A 523 -1.50 -17.83 -12.84
C ALA A 523 -0.14 -17.89 -13.55
N VAL A 524 0.03 -17.05 -14.57
CA VAL A 524 1.34 -16.73 -15.12
C VAL A 524 1.86 -15.58 -14.30
N ASN A 525 2.70 -15.93 -13.33
CA ASN A 525 3.25 -14.97 -12.40
C ASN A 525 4.23 -14.05 -13.16
N TYR A 526 3.80 -12.82 -13.43
CA TYR A 526 4.71 -11.70 -13.40
C TYR A 526 4.66 -11.19 -11.96
N SER A 527 5.59 -11.65 -11.16
CA SER A 527 5.55 -11.25 -9.77
C SER A 527 6.06 -9.81 -9.67
N SER A 528 5.23 -8.90 -9.16
CA SER A 528 5.65 -7.68 -8.45
C SER A 528 6.64 -7.96 -7.30
N THR A 529 6.84 -9.24 -6.95
CA THR A 529 7.88 -9.69 -6.04
C THR A 529 9.30 -9.44 -6.60
N HIS A 530 10.30 -9.85 -5.81
CA HIS A 530 11.74 -9.76 -6.07
C HIS A 530 12.21 -9.84 -7.55
N PRO A 531 11.64 -10.65 -8.46
CA PRO A 531 11.95 -10.59 -9.89
C PRO A 531 11.56 -9.29 -10.63
N ALA A 532 10.39 -8.69 -10.40
CA ALA A 532 10.03 -7.41 -11.05
C ALA A 532 10.84 -6.25 -10.45
N PHE A 533 11.00 -6.24 -9.12
CA PHE A 533 11.92 -5.30 -8.47
C PHE A 533 13.35 -5.45 -9.01
N GLY A 534 13.84 -6.69 -9.15
CA GLY A 534 15.16 -6.97 -9.72
C GLY A 534 15.32 -6.46 -11.16
N GLN A 535 14.26 -6.52 -11.98
CA GLN A 535 14.25 -5.92 -13.31
C GLN A 535 14.28 -4.39 -13.27
N LYS A 536 13.48 -3.76 -12.39
CA LYS A 536 13.48 -2.32 -12.16
C LYS A 536 14.84 -1.83 -11.67
N ALA A 537 15.41 -2.46 -10.65
CA ALA A 537 16.73 -2.16 -10.11
C ALA A 537 17.84 -2.35 -11.16
N LYS A 538 17.72 -3.37 -12.01
CA LYS A 538 18.63 -3.56 -13.15
C LYS A 538 18.54 -2.39 -14.14
N ALA A 539 17.33 -1.94 -14.50
CA ALA A 539 17.14 -0.81 -15.39
C ALA A 539 17.72 0.50 -14.81
N ILE A 540 17.54 0.75 -13.51
CA ILE A 540 18.18 1.87 -12.80
C ILE A 540 19.72 1.78 -12.88
N GLY A 541 20.28 0.56 -12.75
CA GLY A 541 21.71 0.33 -12.88
C GLY A 541 22.23 0.52 -14.31
N GLU A 542 21.50 0.07 -15.33
CA GLU A 542 21.83 0.30 -16.74
C GLU A 542 21.76 1.78 -17.12
N ALA A 543 20.87 2.54 -16.49
CA ALA A 543 20.79 3.99 -16.59
C ALA A 543 21.93 4.74 -15.88
N GLY A 544 22.79 4.05 -15.13
CA GLY A 544 23.99 4.61 -14.50
C GLY A 544 23.78 5.15 -13.09
N TYR A 545 22.62 4.98 -12.48
CA TYR A 545 22.34 5.45 -11.12
C TYR A 545 22.74 4.47 -10.02
N LEU A 546 23.21 3.27 -10.38
CA LEU A 546 23.80 2.30 -9.47
C LEU A 546 25.16 1.83 -9.98
N THR A 547 26.15 1.73 -9.09
CA THR A 547 27.50 1.30 -9.43
C THR A 547 27.65 -0.22 -9.32
N GLY A 548 27.70 -0.90 -10.47
CA GLY A 548 28.10 -2.31 -10.58
C GLY A 548 27.19 -3.34 -9.89
N ARG A 549 27.63 -4.60 -9.85
CA ARG A 549 26.87 -5.72 -9.25
C ARG A 549 26.62 -5.55 -7.75
N ILE A 550 27.51 -4.84 -7.04
CA ILE A 550 27.40 -4.61 -5.59
C ILE A 550 26.21 -3.70 -5.28
N GLY A 551 25.99 -2.62 -6.05
CA GLY A 551 24.83 -1.75 -5.87
C GLY A 551 23.50 -2.46 -6.10
N GLN A 552 23.43 -3.35 -7.08
CA GLN A 552 22.21 -4.14 -7.36
C GLN A 552 21.89 -5.13 -6.22
N THR A 553 22.89 -5.87 -5.72
CA THR A 553 22.70 -6.78 -4.59
C THR A 553 22.31 -6.04 -3.32
N PHE A 554 22.87 -4.85 -3.09
CA PHE A 554 22.51 -4.03 -1.95
C PHE A 554 21.04 -3.61 -1.99
N VAL A 555 20.59 -3.04 -3.11
CA VAL A 555 19.20 -2.63 -3.33
C VAL A 555 18.22 -3.80 -3.15
N GLN A 556 18.58 -4.98 -3.68
CA GLN A 556 17.82 -6.21 -3.53
C GLN A 556 17.72 -6.66 -2.07
N SER A 557 18.83 -6.65 -1.33
CA SER A 557 18.83 -7.00 0.10
C SER A 557 17.98 -6.04 0.94
N ARG A 558 17.92 -4.76 0.55
CA ARG A 558 17.05 -3.78 1.21
C ARG A 558 15.57 -4.07 0.97
N TYR A 559 15.20 -4.36 -0.28
CA TYR A 559 13.84 -4.74 -0.62
C TYR A 559 13.38 -5.96 0.17
N ASP A 560 14.19 -7.02 0.21
CA ASP A 560 13.88 -8.23 0.96
C ASP A 560 13.72 -7.94 2.46
N ALA A 561 14.65 -7.19 3.05
CA ALA A 561 14.56 -6.82 4.46
C ALA A 561 13.34 -5.95 4.80
N MET A 562 12.89 -5.08 3.88
CA MET A 562 11.69 -4.27 4.09
C MET A 562 10.39 -5.09 4.04
N GLN A 563 10.39 -6.23 3.35
CA GLN A 563 9.26 -7.18 3.37
C GLN A 563 9.21 -7.99 4.67
N GLU A 564 10.33 -8.09 5.40
CA GLU A 564 10.53 -8.98 6.56
C GLU A 564 10.48 -8.27 7.93
N THR A 565 9.91 -7.06 8.04
CA THR A 565 9.92 -6.27 9.30
C THR A 565 8.95 -6.76 10.38
N ASP A 566 8.99 -8.05 10.70
CA ASP A 566 8.08 -8.73 11.63
C ASP A 566 8.62 -8.80 13.08
N ASN A 567 9.86 -8.39 13.32
CA ASN A 567 10.56 -8.72 14.59
C ASN A 567 10.36 -7.71 15.73
N TYR A 568 9.97 -6.47 15.44
CA TYR A 568 9.82 -5.43 16.48
C TYR A 568 8.64 -4.49 16.22
N ALA A 569 8.19 -3.83 17.29
CA ALA A 569 7.21 -2.75 17.25
C ALA A 569 7.85 -1.43 17.72
N LEU A 570 7.49 -0.33 17.07
CA LEU A 570 7.86 1.03 17.49
C LEU A 570 6.66 1.70 18.17
N ILE A 571 6.80 1.98 19.46
CA ILE A 571 5.73 2.54 20.28
C ILE A 571 6.04 3.98 20.64
N PHE A 572 5.15 4.90 20.25
CA PHE A 572 5.20 6.27 20.71
C PHE A 572 4.46 6.43 22.04
N ALA A 573 5.24 6.55 23.12
CA ALA A 573 4.78 6.52 24.50
C ALA A 573 5.07 7.82 25.25
N LYS A 574 4.39 8.00 26.37
CA LYS A 574 4.67 9.01 27.39
C LYS A 574 5.38 8.31 28.56
N GLY A 575 6.57 8.78 28.90
CA GLY A 575 7.33 8.33 30.06
C GLY A 575 6.75 8.84 31.38
N ASP A 576 7.31 8.33 32.49
CA ASP A 576 6.80 8.58 33.84
C ASP A 576 6.87 10.05 34.26
N ASN A 577 7.88 10.79 33.78
CA ASN A 577 8.02 12.23 34.03
C ASN A 577 7.32 13.09 32.98
N GLY A 578 6.55 12.45 32.08
CA GLY A 578 5.80 13.10 31.01
C GLY A 578 6.61 13.40 29.75
N GLU A 579 7.86 12.96 29.69
CA GLU A 579 8.66 12.95 28.46
C GLU A 579 8.01 12.08 27.39
N LYS A 580 8.33 12.34 26.12
CA LYS A 580 7.83 11.56 24.99
C LYS A 580 8.91 10.59 24.58
N LEU A 581 8.55 9.34 24.38
CA LEU A 581 9.47 8.26 24.11
C LEU A 581 9.07 7.56 22.81
N LEU A 582 10.04 7.26 21.97
CA LEU A 582 9.92 6.24 20.95
C LEU A 582 10.59 4.98 21.49
N ILE A 583 9.83 3.91 21.65
CA ILE A 583 10.26 2.68 22.30
C ILE A 583 10.23 1.55 21.27
N LYS A 584 11.38 0.94 20.99
CA LYS A 584 11.47 -0.27 20.19
C LYS A 584 11.28 -1.48 21.11
N VAL A 585 10.34 -2.34 20.77
CA VAL A 585 10.00 -3.54 21.55
C VAL A 585 10.15 -4.75 20.66
N ASN A 586 10.95 -5.74 21.08
CA ASN A 586 11.06 -7.02 20.39
C ASN A 586 9.73 -7.77 20.50
N LYS A 587 9.16 -8.18 19.37
CA LYS A 587 7.86 -8.86 19.32
C LYS A 587 7.95 -10.34 19.74
N GLU A 588 9.13 -10.97 19.70
CA GLU A 588 9.34 -12.35 20.16
C GLU A 588 9.51 -12.43 21.69
N SER A 589 10.29 -11.53 22.29
CA SER A 589 10.65 -11.60 23.71
C SER A 589 9.92 -10.60 24.61
N GLY A 590 9.34 -9.54 24.03
CA GLY A 590 8.78 -8.41 24.78
C GLY A 590 9.82 -7.47 25.37
N GLU A 591 11.10 -7.71 25.09
CA GLU A 591 12.17 -6.85 25.58
C GLU A 591 12.07 -5.47 24.94
N GLU A 592 12.09 -4.43 25.78
CA GLU A 592 12.30 -3.07 25.29
C GLU A 592 13.75 -2.98 24.83
N MET A 593 13.98 -2.96 23.52
CA MET A 593 15.34 -2.97 22.98
C MET A 593 15.97 -1.58 23.15
N THR A 594 15.19 -0.53 22.87
CA THR A 594 15.66 0.85 22.92
C THR A 594 14.55 1.82 23.33
N LYS A 595 14.93 2.87 24.09
CA LYS A 595 14.09 4.06 24.38
C LYS A 595 14.78 5.33 23.92
N ILE A 596 14.12 6.11 23.06
CA ILE A 596 14.58 7.40 22.57
C ILE A 596 13.66 8.50 23.10
N VAL A 597 14.23 9.54 23.72
CA VAL A 597 13.45 10.72 24.12
C VAL A 597 13.25 11.64 22.92
N LEU A 598 11.98 11.90 22.59
CA LEU A 598 11.61 12.91 21.61
C LEU A 598 11.34 14.23 22.33
N GLU A 599 12.19 15.21 22.05
CA GLU A 599 12.21 16.49 22.77
C GLU A 599 11.27 17.53 22.14
N ASN A 600 10.68 17.22 20.98
CA ASN A 600 9.81 18.11 20.24
C ASN A 600 8.32 17.76 20.35
N ASN A 601 7.47 18.75 20.10
CA ASN A 601 6.02 18.54 20.07
C ASN A 601 5.52 17.88 18.78
N LYS A 602 6.30 18.04 17.70
CA LYS A 602 6.06 17.46 16.38
C LYS A 602 7.39 16.88 15.86
N PRO A 603 7.93 15.79 16.45
CA PRO A 603 9.09 15.12 15.91
C PRO A 603 8.92 14.77 14.43
N ILE A 604 9.89 15.18 13.61
CA ILE A 604 10.07 14.67 12.26
C ILE A 604 11.09 13.54 12.41
N TYR A 605 10.71 12.33 12.02
CA TYR A 605 11.62 11.19 12.07
C TYR A 605 11.28 10.20 10.96
N ASP A 606 12.26 9.38 10.62
CA ASP A 606 12.08 8.27 9.70
C ASP A 606 12.98 7.09 10.13
N VAL A 607 12.61 5.90 9.68
CA VAL A 607 13.22 4.64 10.11
C VAL A 607 13.77 3.93 8.88
N ASP A 608 15.05 3.62 8.89
CA ASP A 608 15.58 2.64 7.95
C ASP A 608 15.27 1.25 8.50
N TYR A 609 14.25 0.60 7.96
CA TYR A 609 13.85 -0.73 8.39
C TYR A 609 14.91 -1.81 8.13
N VAL A 610 15.87 -1.55 7.23
CA VAL A 610 16.94 -2.50 6.88
C VAL A 610 18.08 -2.43 7.87
N SER A 611 18.59 -1.23 8.16
CA SER A 611 19.65 -1.05 9.16
C SER A 611 19.11 -0.93 10.58
N GLU A 612 17.79 -0.81 10.72
CA GLU A 612 17.09 -0.54 11.96
C GLU A 612 17.53 0.78 12.62
N ASP A 613 17.95 1.75 11.80
CA ASP A 613 18.37 3.07 12.26
C ASP A 613 17.17 4.02 12.34
N ILE A 614 17.15 4.88 13.37
CA ILE A 614 16.17 5.97 13.50
C ILE A 614 16.85 7.31 13.32
N TYR A 615 16.28 8.13 12.45
CA TYR A 615 16.69 9.50 12.17
C TYR A 615 15.64 10.43 12.73
N TYR A 616 16.01 11.29 13.68
CA TYR A 616 15.09 12.17 14.39
C TYR A 616 15.56 13.61 14.35
N SER A 617 14.73 14.53 13.84
CA SER A 617 15.05 15.96 13.81
C SER A 617 14.72 16.67 15.13
N LYS A 618 15.67 17.46 15.60
CA LYS A 618 15.50 18.39 16.71
C LYS A 618 16.12 19.73 16.38
N ASP A 619 15.27 20.72 16.08
CA ASP A 619 15.70 22.06 15.70
C ASP A 619 16.71 21.97 14.54
N LYS A 620 17.98 22.31 14.77
CA LYS A 620 19.06 22.27 13.79
C LYS A 620 19.82 20.96 13.74
N GLU A 621 19.36 19.93 14.43
CA GLU A 621 20.06 18.65 14.57
C GLU A 621 19.26 17.51 13.96
N VAL A 622 19.95 16.54 13.38
CA VAL A 622 19.42 15.19 13.15
C VAL A 622 20.17 14.23 14.06
N LYS A 623 19.43 13.66 15.01
CA LYS A 623 19.89 12.64 15.96
C LYS A 623 19.69 11.26 15.33
N ILE A 624 20.77 10.49 15.27
CA ILE A 624 20.83 9.18 14.64
C ILE A 624 21.03 8.13 15.73
N PHE A 625 20.14 7.14 15.75
CA PHE A 625 20.21 6.00 16.66
C PHE A 625 20.39 4.75 15.82
N LYS A 626 21.55 4.10 15.96
CA LYS A 626 22.01 3.04 15.06
C LYS A 626 21.65 1.64 15.54
N GLY A 627 21.32 0.73 14.62
CA GLY A 627 21.19 -0.72 14.83
C GLY A 627 20.36 -1.07 16.07
N LEU A 628 19.10 -0.66 16.06
CA LEU A 628 18.27 -0.62 17.26
C LEU A 628 17.85 -1.96 17.85
#